data_AF-A0A193CBR1-F1
#
_entry.id   AF-A0A193CBR1-F1
#
_cell.length_a   1.000
_cell.length_b   1.000
_cell.length_c   1.000
_cell.angle_alpha   90.00
_cell.angle_beta   90.00
_cell.angle_gamma   90.00
#
_symmetry.space_group_name_H-M   'P 1'
#
loop_
_entity.id
_entity.type
_entity.pdbx_description
1 polymer ?
#
loop_
_entity_poly.entity_id
_entity_poly.type
_entity_poly.pdbx_seq_one_letter_code
_entity_poly.pdbx_strand_id
1 'polypeptide(L)'
;MLLATVVAMVMIGAGSAHAAPAPAWPLVGGDSTGPEVTSAQYLLRQRGAQIDADGIVGPKTQAAVKAFQTAQGLTADGIVGPKTWGKLVMNLDSGATGEAVKGAQHQLVRHGYQVKPDGTFAASTASAVTAFKTKHGLPATSLIDATTWQWLIGGTPSVAGWSLPLSRATLPRSEYDDPHHDYPAIDLPVGTGTRALAVTAGTVALVNDSTCGRGVVLSANGARFVYCHFSQHAVASGATVQAGQLIGYTGNTGNSTGPHLHFGVKIGSTSHCPQRLLLAIYDGVAPPAPSSLPTSGCSY
;
A
#
# COMPACT_ATOMS: atom_id res chain seq x y z
N MET A 1 34.59 -31.08 -49.21
CA MET A 1 33.31 -31.01 -48.48
C MET A 1 33.59 -30.38 -47.12
N LEU A 2 33.37 -29.07 -46.97
CA LEU A 2 33.40 -28.39 -45.67
C LEU A 2 31.95 -28.26 -45.20
N LEU A 3 31.57 -28.93 -44.11
CA LEU A 3 30.30 -28.68 -43.44
C LEU A 3 30.45 -27.44 -42.57
N ALA A 4 29.69 -26.39 -42.87
CA ALA A 4 29.52 -25.23 -42.00
C ALA A 4 28.38 -25.51 -41.02
N THR A 5 28.71 -25.63 -39.74
CA THR A 5 27.73 -25.78 -38.65
C THR A 5 27.11 -24.42 -38.34
N VAL A 6 25.83 -24.25 -38.68
CA VAL A 6 25.06 -23.06 -38.28
C VAL A 6 24.60 -23.24 -36.84
N VAL A 7 25.17 -22.47 -35.91
CA VAL A 7 24.67 -22.34 -34.54
C VAL A 7 23.56 -21.31 -34.55
N ALA A 8 22.31 -21.75 -34.45
CA ALA A 8 21.17 -20.87 -34.24
C ALA A 8 21.17 -20.37 -32.79
N MET A 9 21.58 -19.12 -32.58
CA MET A 9 21.36 -18.41 -31.32
C MET A 9 19.87 -18.15 -31.16
N VAL A 10 19.22 -18.86 -30.24
CA VAL A 10 17.89 -18.53 -29.77
C VAL A 10 18.00 -17.26 -28.95
N MET A 11 17.63 -16.13 -29.55
CA MET A 11 17.41 -14.87 -28.82
C MET A 11 16.18 -15.07 -27.93
N ILE A 12 16.40 -15.42 -26.66
CA ILE A 12 15.36 -15.34 -25.64
C ILE A 12 15.04 -13.85 -25.50
N GLY A 13 13.94 -13.42 -26.12
CA GLY A 13 13.40 -12.09 -25.91
C GLY A 13 13.17 -11.91 -24.41
N ALA A 14 13.84 -10.92 -23.82
CA ALA A 14 13.53 -10.47 -22.48
C ALA A 14 12.05 -10.05 -22.48
N GLY A 15 11.18 -10.93 -21.97
CA GLY A 15 9.78 -10.62 -21.77
C GLY A 15 9.72 -9.34 -20.96
N SER A 16 9.07 -8.31 -21.50
CA SER A 16 8.84 -7.05 -20.81
C SER A 16 8.20 -7.39 -19.47
N ALA A 17 8.96 -7.21 -18.38
CA ALA A 17 8.40 -7.27 -17.05
C ALA A 17 7.25 -6.26 -17.03
N HIS A 18 6.01 -6.75 -17.13
CA HIS A 18 4.85 -5.89 -17.00
C HIS A 18 4.96 -5.28 -15.61
N ALA A 19 5.14 -3.95 -15.55
CA ALA A 19 5.11 -3.21 -14.31
C ALA A 19 3.84 -3.63 -13.56
N ALA A 20 3.98 -3.92 -12.26
CA ALA A 20 2.82 -4.25 -11.44
C ALA A 20 1.76 -3.15 -11.62
N PRO A 21 0.47 -3.50 -11.76
CA PRO A 21 -0.58 -2.51 -11.92
C PRO A 21 -0.51 -1.52 -10.75
N ALA A 22 -0.61 -0.23 -11.06
CA ALA A 22 -0.48 0.82 -10.06
C ALA A 22 -1.50 0.62 -8.92
N PRO A 23 -1.13 0.95 -7.67
CA PRO A 23 -2.03 0.85 -6.54
C PRO A 23 -3.34 1.59 -6.80
N ALA A 24 -4.45 0.99 -6.39
CA ALA A 24 -5.73 1.70 -6.40
C ALA A 24 -5.63 2.95 -5.51
N TRP A 25 -6.17 4.06 -6.00
CA TRP A 25 -6.26 5.31 -5.24
C TRP A 25 -6.85 5.06 -3.84
N PRO A 26 -6.25 5.59 -2.78
CA PRO A 26 -6.84 5.50 -1.45
C PRO A 26 -8.14 6.32 -1.38
N LEU A 27 -9.05 5.94 -0.50
CA LEU A 27 -10.19 6.77 -0.16
C LEU A 27 -9.77 7.68 1.01
N VAL A 28 -9.94 8.99 0.85
CA VAL A 28 -9.69 9.97 1.91
C VAL A 28 -10.98 10.73 2.20
N GLY A 29 -11.52 10.59 3.41
CA GLY A 29 -12.77 11.24 3.83
C GLY A 29 -13.22 10.74 5.20
N GLY A 30 -14.32 11.28 5.72
CA GLY A 30 -14.82 10.92 7.06
C GLY A 30 -13.73 11.17 8.12
N ASP A 31 -13.41 10.14 8.91
CA ASP A 31 -12.43 10.21 10.00
C ASP A 31 -11.01 9.79 9.57
N SER A 32 -10.72 9.81 8.27
CA SER A 32 -9.39 9.48 7.75
C SER A 32 -8.32 10.37 8.38
N THR A 33 -7.17 9.77 8.73
CA THR A 33 -5.97 10.49 9.17
C THR A 33 -4.73 9.95 8.47
N GLY A 34 -3.64 10.71 8.51
CA GLY A 34 -2.32 10.30 8.05
C GLY A 34 -1.86 10.92 6.72
N PRO A 35 -0.79 10.37 6.13
CA PRO A 35 -0.07 10.99 5.02
C PRO A 35 -0.88 11.11 3.72
N GLU A 36 -1.84 10.22 3.49
CA GLU A 36 -2.76 10.30 2.35
C GLU A 36 -3.66 11.54 2.47
N VAL A 37 -4.09 11.86 3.71
CA VAL A 37 -4.84 13.08 4.02
C VAL A 37 -3.95 14.31 3.81
N THR A 38 -2.71 14.28 4.29
CA THR A 38 -1.73 15.37 4.08
C THR A 38 -1.51 15.64 2.59
N SER A 39 -1.41 14.60 1.75
CA SER A 39 -1.34 14.76 0.28
C SER A 39 -2.59 15.42 -0.30
N ALA A 40 -3.78 14.99 0.11
CA ALA A 40 -5.03 15.62 -0.34
C ALA A 40 -5.06 17.10 0.07
N GLN A 41 -4.68 17.42 1.31
CA GLN A 41 -4.65 18.80 1.82
C GLN A 41 -3.67 19.68 1.04
N TYR A 42 -2.45 19.21 0.78
CA TYR A 42 -1.48 19.96 -0.04
C TYR A 42 -1.98 20.20 -1.47
N LEU A 43 -2.60 19.20 -2.09
CA LEU A 43 -3.14 19.35 -3.43
C LEU A 43 -4.37 20.29 -3.44
N LEU A 44 -5.22 20.25 -2.42
CA LEU A 44 -6.32 21.21 -2.27
C LEU A 44 -5.80 22.64 -2.05
N ARG A 45 -4.74 22.82 -1.25
CA ARG A 45 -4.06 24.11 -1.09
C ARG A 45 -3.47 24.62 -2.40
N GLN A 46 -2.87 23.74 -3.21
CA GLN A 46 -2.41 24.10 -4.57
C GLN A 46 -3.57 24.60 -5.46
N ARG A 47 -4.79 24.11 -5.21
CA ARG A 47 -6.02 24.55 -5.88
C ARG A 47 -6.69 25.75 -5.18
N GLY A 48 -6.05 26.36 -4.19
CA GLY A 48 -6.50 27.59 -3.52
C GLY A 48 -7.24 27.38 -2.20
N ALA A 49 -7.43 26.15 -1.74
CA ALA A 49 -8.11 25.91 -0.46
C ALA A 49 -7.27 26.43 0.73
N GLN A 50 -7.90 27.17 1.63
CA GLN A 50 -7.27 27.71 2.84
C GLN A 50 -7.48 26.74 4.01
N ILE A 51 -6.68 25.68 4.03
CA ILE A 51 -6.73 24.62 5.06
C ILE A 51 -5.32 24.28 5.55
N ASP A 52 -5.24 23.75 6.75
CA ASP A 52 -4.00 23.18 7.27
C ASP A 52 -3.71 21.82 6.59
N ALA A 53 -2.44 21.46 6.52
CA ALA A 53 -1.96 20.18 6.00
C ALA A 53 -1.49 19.28 7.16
N ASP A 54 -2.37 19.07 8.13
CA ASP A 54 -2.12 18.36 9.40
C ASP A 54 -2.30 16.84 9.33
N GLY A 55 -2.77 16.33 8.18
CA GLY A 55 -3.07 14.91 8.01
C GLY A 55 -4.37 14.46 8.70
N ILE A 56 -5.28 15.36 9.05
CA ILE A 56 -6.56 15.02 9.68
C ILE A 56 -7.71 15.54 8.81
N VAL A 57 -8.71 14.69 8.52
CA VAL A 57 -9.93 15.16 7.84
C VAL A 57 -10.84 15.87 8.85
N GLY A 58 -10.53 17.14 9.11
CA GLY A 58 -11.40 18.03 9.89
C GLY A 58 -12.52 18.66 9.05
N PRO A 59 -13.47 19.40 9.68
CA PRO A 59 -14.58 20.05 8.97
C PRO A 59 -14.14 20.96 7.82
N LYS A 60 -13.02 21.67 7.98
CA LYS A 60 -12.44 22.53 6.93
C LYS A 60 -11.95 21.71 5.73
N THR A 61 -11.26 20.59 5.97
CA THR A 61 -10.80 19.69 4.90
C THR A 61 -11.99 19.06 4.19
N GLN A 62 -13.00 18.59 4.92
CA GLN A 62 -14.21 18.02 4.31
C GLN A 62 -14.96 19.04 3.44
N ALA A 63 -15.09 20.29 3.91
CA ALA A 63 -15.68 21.37 3.13
C ALA A 63 -14.85 21.69 1.87
N ALA A 64 -13.52 21.72 1.97
CA ALA A 64 -12.63 21.94 0.84
C ALA A 64 -12.74 20.83 -0.22
N VAL A 65 -12.85 19.57 0.20
CA VAL A 65 -13.07 18.44 -0.72
C VAL A 65 -14.39 18.60 -1.47
N LYS A 66 -15.50 18.89 -0.76
CA LYS A 66 -16.82 19.09 -1.38
C LYS A 66 -16.83 20.28 -2.34
N ALA A 67 -16.18 21.38 -1.98
CA ALA A 67 -16.04 22.54 -2.84
C ALA A 67 -15.26 22.21 -4.11
N PHE A 68 -14.13 21.51 -3.99
CA PHE A 68 -13.35 21.03 -5.13
C PHE A 68 -14.17 20.09 -6.03
N GLN A 69 -14.86 19.12 -5.45
CA GLN A 69 -15.73 18.20 -6.20
C GLN A 69 -16.80 18.94 -6.99
N THR A 70 -17.49 19.88 -6.36
CA THR A 70 -18.50 20.74 -6.99
C THR A 70 -17.91 21.51 -8.17
N ALA A 71 -16.74 22.15 -7.97
CA ALA A 71 -16.04 22.90 -9.00
C ALA A 71 -15.56 22.03 -10.18
N GLN A 72 -15.38 20.73 -9.97
CA GLN A 72 -14.96 19.77 -11.00
C GLN A 72 -16.14 18.97 -11.61
N GLY A 73 -17.38 19.28 -11.24
CA GLY A 73 -18.57 18.55 -11.72
C GLY A 73 -18.66 17.11 -11.21
N LEU A 74 -18.11 16.84 -10.02
CA LEU A 74 -18.19 15.55 -9.34
C LEU A 74 -19.29 15.57 -8.27
N THR A 75 -19.73 14.39 -7.83
CA THR A 75 -20.57 14.27 -6.62
C THR A 75 -19.81 14.84 -5.42
N ALA A 76 -20.40 15.81 -4.72
CA ALA A 76 -19.81 16.48 -3.58
C ALA A 76 -20.02 15.69 -2.27
N ASP A 77 -19.56 14.44 -2.23
CA ASP A 77 -19.68 13.54 -1.07
C ASP A 77 -18.64 13.81 0.04
N GLY A 78 -17.60 14.61 -0.25
CA GLY A 78 -16.52 14.89 0.68
C GLY A 78 -15.48 13.77 0.78
N ILE A 79 -15.50 12.80 -0.14
CA ILE A 79 -14.56 11.69 -0.21
C ILE A 79 -13.66 11.86 -1.45
N VAL A 80 -12.36 11.96 -1.21
CA VAL A 80 -11.35 11.91 -2.26
C VAL A 80 -11.15 10.45 -2.67
N GLY A 81 -11.99 9.98 -3.59
CA GLY A 81 -11.87 8.68 -4.26
C GLY A 81 -11.24 8.78 -5.65
N PRO A 82 -11.20 7.68 -6.44
CA PRO A 82 -10.52 7.63 -7.74
C PRO A 82 -10.87 8.76 -8.72
N LYS A 83 -12.16 9.14 -8.79
CA LYS A 83 -12.62 10.24 -9.65
C LYS A 83 -12.11 11.60 -9.16
N THR A 84 -12.13 11.83 -7.85
CA THR A 84 -11.63 13.05 -7.23
C THR A 84 -10.11 13.15 -7.38
N TRP A 85 -9.36 12.07 -7.08
CA TRP A 85 -7.92 12.02 -7.27
C TRP A 85 -7.50 12.32 -8.70
N GLY A 86 -8.17 11.70 -9.69
CA GLY A 86 -7.87 11.92 -11.10
C GLY A 86 -8.03 13.38 -11.57
N LYS A 87 -8.81 14.19 -10.85
CA LYS A 87 -8.92 15.65 -11.07
C LYS A 87 -7.98 16.47 -10.18
N LEU A 88 -7.69 15.96 -8.98
CA LEU A 88 -6.95 16.68 -7.95
C LEU A 88 -5.44 16.69 -8.21
N VAL A 89 -4.87 15.54 -8.58
CA VAL A 89 -3.44 15.41 -8.88
C VAL A 89 -3.05 16.18 -10.14
N MET A 90 -1.77 16.46 -10.29
CA MET A 90 -1.20 17.17 -11.43
C MET A 90 0.19 16.63 -11.76
N ASN A 91 0.60 16.78 -13.01
CA ASN A 91 1.95 16.41 -13.42
C ASN A 91 2.96 17.36 -12.77
N LEU A 92 3.99 16.80 -12.13
CA LEU A 92 5.11 17.55 -11.58
C LEU A 92 6.41 17.06 -12.19
N ASP A 93 7.34 17.98 -12.42
CA ASP A 93 8.68 17.64 -12.90
C ASP A 93 9.70 18.65 -12.34
N SER A 94 10.96 18.43 -12.66
CA SER A 94 12.10 19.27 -12.29
C SER A 94 11.81 20.75 -12.55
N GLY A 95 12.04 21.59 -11.54
CA GLY A 95 11.76 23.03 -11.60
C GLY A 95 10.34 23.43 -11.18
N ALA A 96 9.41 22.49 -10.98
CA ALA A 96 8.11 22.80 -10.40
C ALA A 96 8.24 23.34 -8.97
N THR A 97 7.30 24.20 -8.57
CA THR A 97 7.22 24.73 -7.21
C THR A 97 5.78 24.70 -6.69
N GLY A 98 5.61 24.77 -5.37
CA GLY A 98 4.31 24.93 -4.71
C GLY A 98 3.91 23.78 -3.79
N GLU A 99 2.64 23.81 -3.38
CA GLU A 99 2.10 22.87 -2.40
C GLU A 99 2.00 21.45 -2.96
N ALA A 100 1.72 21.29 -4.26
CA ALA A 100 1.74 19.95 -4.87
C ALA A 100 3.13 19.29 -4.78
N VAL A 101 4.20 20.07 -5.00
CA VAL A 101 5.58 19.58 -4.85
C VAL A 101 5.86 19.20 -3.39
N LYS A 102 5.41 20.02 -2.44
CA LYS A 102 5.54 19.72 -1.01
C LYS A 102 4.81 18.42 -0.64
N GLY A 103 3.61 18.21 -1.18
CA GLY A 103 2.85 16.98 -1.03
C GLY A 103 3.58 15.74 -1.58
N ALA A 104 4.22 15.86 -2.75
CA ALA A 104 5.04 14.78 -3.31
C ALA A 104 6.29 14.50 -2.46
N GLN A 105 6.98 15.55 -2.01
CA GLN A 105 8.16 15.43 -1.14
C GLN A 105 7.82 14.77 0.21
N HIS A 106 6.67 15.09 0.81
CA HIS A 106 6.19 14.39 2.01
C HIS A 106 6.01 12.88 1.77
N GLN A 107 5.46 12.49 0.61
CA GLN A 107 5.34 11.08 0.26
C GLN A 107 6.70 10.42 0.02
N LEU A 108 7.63 11.10 -0.65
CA LEU A 108 9.00 10.60 -0.83
C LEU A 108 9.71 10.38 0.52
N VAL A 109 9.57 11.31 1.48
CA VAL A 109 10.09 11.12 2.85
C VAL A 109 9.44 9.90 3.51
N ARG A 110 8.12 9.74 3.38
CA ARG A 110 7.39 8.57 3.87
C ARG A 110 7.90 7.25 3.24
N HIS A 111 8.36 7.28 1.99
CA HIS A 111 8.97 6.14 1.30
C HIS A 111 10.48 5.96 1.59
N GLY A 112 11.05 6.73 2.52
CA GLY A 112 12.42 6.62 2.99
C GLY A 112 13.45 7.45 2.22
N TYR A 113 13.02 8.30 1.28
CA TYR A 113 13.91 9.17 0.53
C TYR A 113 14.26 10.42 1.32
N GLN A 114 15.53 10.78 1.33
CA GLN A 114 16.05 11.96 2.03
C GLN A 114 15.81 13.22 1.18
N VAL A 115 14.60 13.78 1.26
CA VAL A 115 14.23 15.05 0.61
C VAL A 115 13.63 16.01 1.64
N LYS A 116 13.84 17.31 1.46
CA LYS A 116 13.22 18.35 2.27
C LYS A 116 11.86 18.72 1.66
N PRO A 117 10.74 18.64 2.40
CA PRO A 117 9.43 19.11 1.91
C PRO A 117 9.32 20.64 1.90
N ASP A 118 10.07 21.29 1.02
CA ASP A 118 10.11 22.76 0.89
C ASP A 118 9.24 23.30 -0.25
N GLY A 119 8.65 22.42 -1.05
CA GLY A 119 7.84 22.81 -2.21
C GLY A 119 8.67 23.23 -3.41
N THR A 120 9.98 22.93 -3.46
CA THR A 120 10.84 23.17 -4.63
C THR A 120 11.31 21.84 -5.22
N PHE A 121 10.97 21.57 -6.48
CA PHE A 121 11.36 20.34 -7.17
C PHE A 121 12.79 20.44 -7.69
N ALA A 122 13.75 20.45 -6.75
CA ALA A 122 15.17 20.52 -7.02
C ALA A 122 15.75 19.15 -7.46
N ALA A 123 17.03 19.13 -7.81
CA ALA A 123 17.75 17.92 -8.25
C ALA A 123 17.65 16.76 -7.24
N SER A 124 17.64 17.02 -5.93
CA SER A 124 17.44 15.99 -4.90
C SER A 124 16.07 15.32 -5.00
N THR A 125 15.01 16.09 -5.29
CA THR A 125 13.65 15.57 -5.50
C THR A 125 13.59 14.76 -6.80
N ALA A 126 14.21 15.23 -7.88
CA ALA A 126 14.30 14.50 -9.15
C ALA A 126 15.00 13.14 -9.00
N SER A 127 16.13 13.11 -8.30
CA SER A 127 16.84 11.86 -7.99
C SER A 127 16.00 10.91 -7.15
N ALA A 128 15.28 11.42 -6.13
CA ALA A 128 14.39 10.62 -5.30
C ALA A 128 13.22 10.03 -6.11
N VAL A 129 12.57 10.83 -6.98
CA VAL A 129 11.49 10.35 -7.85
C VAL A 129 12.00 9.27 -8.81
N THR A 130 13.16 9.48 -9.42
CA THR A 130 13.77 8.51 -10.33
C THR A 130 14.05 7.19 -9.60
N ALA A 131 14.64 7.25 -8.40
CA ALA A 131 14.90 6.08 -7.59
C ALA A 131 13.62 5.37 -7.10
N PHE A 132 12.59 6.15 -6.74
CA PHE A 132 11.26 5.63 -6.42
C PHE A 132 10.65 4.87 -7.59
N LYS A 133 10.62 5.49 -8.77
CA LYS A 133 10.08 4.88 -9.99
C LYS A 133 10.83 3.61 -10.37
N THR A 134 12.17 3.62 -10.30
CA THR A 134 12.99 2.42 -10.52
C THR A 134 12.63 1.30 -9.54
N LYS A 135 12.48 1.60 -8.25
CA LYS A 135 12.08 0.62 -7.22
C LYS A 135 10.69 0.01 -7.51
N HIS A 136 9.80 0.77 -8.13
CA HIS A 136 8.44 0.35 -8.48
C HIS A 136 8.29 -0.16 -9.93
N GLY A 137 9.40 -0.34 -10.67
CA GLY A 137 9.36 -0.82 -12.05
C GLY A 137 8.74 0.17 -13.05
N LEU A 138 8.69 1.44 -12.71
CA LEU A 138 8.19 2.54 -13.56
C LEU A 138 9.33 3.15 -14.37
N PRO A 139 9.04 3.85 -15.49
CA PRO A 139 10.06 4.57 -16.26
C PRO A 139 10.86 5.54 -15.37
N ALA A 140 12.19 5.40 -15.38
CA ALA A 140 13.12 6.14 -14.53
C ALA A 140 13.29 7.60 -15.00
N THR A 141 12.22 8.38 -14.89
CA THR A 141 12.18 9.83 -15.20
C THR A 141 11.81 10.62 -13.95
N SER A 142 12.08 11.94 -13.93
CA SER A 142 11.66 12.82 -12.83
C SER A 142 10.18 13.21 -12.87
N LEU A 143 9.46 12.88 -13.95
CA LEU A 143 8.03 13.16 -14.08
C LEU A 143 7.22 12.36 -13.05
N ILE A 144 6.50 13.07 -12.19
CA ILE A 144 5.42 12.54 -11.36
C ILE A 144 4.11 12.73 -12.12
N ASP A 145 3.65 11.67 -12.77
CA ASP A 145 2.34 11.58 -13.42
C ASP A 145 1.28 10.96 -12.49
N ALA A 146 0.05 10.78 -12.99
CA ALA A 146 -1.03 10.16 -12.23
C ALA A 146 -0.65 8.76 -11.69
N THR A 147 0.05 7.95 -12.47
CA THR A 147 0.55 6.63 -12.07
C THR A 147 1.56 6.74 -10.92
N THR A 148 2.50 7.67 -11.02
CA THR A 148 3.50 7.92 -9.98
C THR A 148 2.83 8.43 -8.69
N TRP A 149 1.81 9.28 -8.80
CA TRP A 149 0.98 9.70 -7.66
C TRP A 149 0.23 8.54 -7.00
N GLN A 150 -0.30 7.59 -7.78
CA GLN A 150 -0.91 6.38 -7.23
C GLN A 150 0.06 5.58 -6.38
N TRP A 151 1.30 5.43 -6.86
CA TRP A 151 2.35 4.76 -6.09
C TRP A 151 2.79 5.57 -4.87
N LEU A 152 2.97 6.89 -5.00
CA LEU A 152 3.39 7.76 -3.90
C LEU A 152 2.34 7.75 -2.77
N ILE A 153 1.07 7.94 -3.10
CA ILE A 153 -0.01 8.10 -2.11
C ILE A 153 -0.59 6.74 -1.72
N GLY A 154 -0.95 5.91 -2.69
CA GLY A 154 -1.62 4.63 -2.47
C GLY A 154 -0.68 3.47 -2.14
N GLY A 155 0.62 3.59 -2.42
CA GLY A 155 1.63 2.65 -1.94
C GLY A 155 1.94 2.93 -0.47
N THR A 156 1.99 1.90 0.35
CA THR A 156 2.48 2.03 1.74
C THR A 156 4.01 1.94 1.79
N PRO A 157 4.66 2.57 2.79
CA PRO A 157 6.09 2.42 2.97
C PRO A 157 6.39 0.95 3.15
N SER A 158 7.35 0.47 2.38
CA SER A 158 7.94 -0.84 2.60
C SER A 158 9.24 -0.67 3.36
N VAL A 159 9.31 -1.22 4.57
CA VAL A 159 10.56 -1.33 5.31
C VAL A 159 11.24 -2.61 4.86
N ALA A 160 12.37 -2.50 4.14
CA ALA A 160 13.09 -3.66 3.61
C ALA A 160 12.23 -4.64 2.79
N GLY A 161 11.23 -4.13 2.04
CA GLY A 161 10.31 -4.98 1.25
C GLY A 161 9.11 -5.54 2.04
N TRP A 162 8.80 -4.97 3.20
CA TRP A 162 7.69 -5.38 4.05
C TRP A 162 6.75 -4.22 4.39
N SER A 163 5.44 -4.47 4.46
CA SER A 163 4.43 -3.49 4.84
C SER A 163 3.42 -4.07 5.81
N LEU A 164 2.69 -3.23 6.55
CA LEU A 164 1.60 -3.70 7.40
C LEU A 164 0.45 -4.22 6.54
N PRO A 165 -0.29 -5.24 7.00
CA PRO A 165 -1.43 -5.80 6.28
C PRO A 165 -2.66 -4.84 6.27
N LEU A 166 -2.61 -3.77 7.06
CA LEU A 166 -3.55 -2.65 7.09
C LEU A 166 -2.74 -1.35 7.04
N SER A 167 -3.36 -0.21 6.67
CA SER A 167 -2.66 1.08 6.78
C SER A 167 -2.28 1.35 8.24
N ARG A 168 -1.10 1.93 8.48
CA ARG A 168 -0.59 2.26 9.83
C ARG A 168 -1.58 3.10 10.66
N ALA A 169 -2.36 3.97 10.02
CA ALA A 169 -3.35 4.81 10.71
C ALA A 169 -4.63 4.06 11.13
N THR A 170 -4.78 2.80 10.71
CA THR A 170 -6.01 2.02 10.90
C THR A 170 -6.15 1.51 12.33
N LEU A 171 -5.06 1.05 12.92
CA LEU A 171 -5.02 0.49 14.27
C LEU A 171 -3.81 1.03 15.02
N PRO A 172 -3.94 1.33 16.33
CA PRO A 172 -2.79 1.67 17.14
C PRO A 172 -1.84 0.48 17.26
N ARG A 173 -0.59 0.76 17.60
CA ARG A 173 0.47 -0.25 17.75
C ARG A 173 0.08 -1.38 18.72
N SER A 174 -0.70 -1.08 19.77
CA SER A 174 -1.12 -2.04 20.79
C SER A 174 -1.88 -3.23 20.21
N GLU A 175 -2.72 -3.00 19.20
CA GLU A 175 -3.52 -4.06 18.54
C GLU A 175 -2.64 -5.09 17.81
N TYR A 176 -1.38 -4.76 17.53
CA TYR A 176 -0.43 -5.67 16.88
C TYR A 176 0.37 -6.54 17.87
N ASP A 177 0.20 -6.32 19.17
CA ASP A 177 0.79 -7.13 20.25
C ASP A 177 -0.23 -8.08 20.89
N ASP A 178 -1.53 -7.81 20.71
CA ASP A 178 -2.58 -8.60 21.34
C ASP A 178 -2.63 -10.04 20.77
N PRO A 179 -2.58 -11.08 21.63
CA PRO A 179 -2.94 -12.43 21.22
C PRO A 179 -4.44 -12.44 20.87
N HIS A 180 -4.90 -13.22 19.89
CA HIS A 180 -6.33 -13.25 19.54
C HIS A 180 -6.87 -14.62 19.10
N HIS A 181 -6.07 -15.69 19.13
CA HIS A 181 -6.48 -17.00 18.61
C HIS A 181 -6.01 -18.15 19.50
N ASP A 182 -6.62 -19.34 19.35
CA ASP A 182 -6.20 -20.61 19.98
C ASP A 182 -4.96 -21.25 19.30
N TYR A 183 -4.37 -20.58 18.30
CA TYR A 183 -3.14 -20.97 17.62
C TYR A 183 -2.36 -19.73 17.16
N PRO A 184 -1.08 -19.84 16.73
CA PRO A 184 -0.30 -18.69 16.27
C PRO A 184 -0.88 -17.99 15.04
N ALA A 185 -1.55 -16.87 15.27
CA ALA A 185 -2.10 -15.92 14.30
C ALA A 185 -2.46 -14.62 15.02
N ILE A 186 -3.04 -13.66 14.31
CA ILE A 186 -3.59 -12.44 14.88
C ILE A 186 -4.88 -12.06 14.16
N ASP A 187 -5.85 -11.55 14.91
CA ASP A 187 -7.04 -10.91 14.36
C ASP A 187 -6.95 -9.42 14.62
N LEU A 188 -7.02 -8.63 13.56
CA LEU A 188 -6.93 -7.19 13.63
C LEU A 188 -8.36 -6.61 13.55
N PRO A 189 -8.87 -5.95 14.61
CA PRO A 189 -10.28 -5.58 14.70
C PRO A 189 -10.60 -4.37 13.82
N VAL A 190 -11.09 -4.63 12.60
CA VAL A 190 -11.44 -3.59 11.64
C VAL A 190 -12.78 -3.85 10.96
N GLY A 191 -13.51 -2.77 10.70
CA GLY A 191 -14.80 -2.82 10.00
C GLY A 191 -14.69 -3.39 8.58
N THR A 192 -15.81 -3.87 8.05
CA THR A 192 -15.94 -4.33 6.65
C THR A 192 -15.58 -3.20 5.67
N GLY A 193 -14.86 -3.52 4.60
CA GLY A 193 -14.46 -2.55 3.58
C GLY A 193 -13.11 -1.89 3.84
N THR A 194 -12.43 -2.22 4.94
CA THR A 194 -11.08 -1.72 5.22
C THR A 194 -10.09 -2.34 4.24
N ARG A 195 -9.12 -1.56 3.76
CA ARG A 195 -8.11 -2.05 2.79
C ARG A 195 -7.15 -3.04 3.44
N ALA A 196 -7.09 -4.26 2.91
CA ALA A 196 -6.08 -5.25 3.23
C ALA A 196 -4.94 -5.20 2.21
N LEU A 197 -3.70 -5.16 2.69
CA LEU A 197 -2.49 -4.95 1.90
C LEU A 197 -1.57 -6.17 1.96
N ALA A 198 -0.81 -6.40 0.89
CA ALA A 198 0.21 -7.43 0.87
C ALA A 198 1.37 -7.07 1.82
N VAL A 199 1.62 -7.92 2.81
CA VAL A 199 2.70 -7.73 3.80
C VAL A 199 4.09 -7.72 3.18
N THR A 200 4.27 -8.35 2.01
CA THR A 200 5.53 -8.36 1.25
C THR A 200 5.26 -8.62 -0.24
N ALA A 201 6.29 -8.59 -1.07
CA ALA A 201 6.15 -9.00 -2.47
C ALA A 201 6.03 -10.53 -2.58
N GLY A 202 5.13 -11.04 -3.41
CA GLY A 202 4.89 -12.48 -3.50
C GLY A 202 3.85 -12.88 -4.54
N THR A 203 3.52 -14.17 -4.56
CA THR A 203 2.51 -14.74 -5.46
C THR A 203 1.22 -15.05 -4.70
N VAL A 204 0.10 -14.63 -5.28
CA VAL A 204 -1.25 -14.75 -4.70
C VAL A 204 -1.86 -16.12 -5.03
N ALA A 205 -2.51 -16.72 -4.03
CA ALA A 205 -3.51 -17.77 -4.21
C ALA A 205 -4.80 -17.34 -3.50
N LEU A 206 -5.95 -17.44 -4.17
CA LEU A 206 -7.24 -17.20 -3.51
C LEU A 206 -7.66 -18.47 -2.77
N VAL A 207 -8.11 -18.32 -1.52
CA VAL A 207 -8.65 -19.40 -0.69
C VAL A 207 -10.07 -19.03 -0.33
N ASN A 208 -11.05 -19.85 -0.77
CA ASN A 208 -12.46 -19.62 -0.49
C ASN A 208 -13.07 -20.87 0.14
N ASP A 209 -13.24 -20.87 1.46
CA ASP A 209 -13.78 -22.00 2.20
C ASP A 209 -14.64 -21.55 3.40
N SER A 210 -15.24 -22.51 4.10
CA SER A 210 -16.12 -22.22 5.24
C SER A 210 -15.39 -21.63 6.44
N THR A 211 -14.09 -21.86 6.57
CA THR A 211 -13.28 -21.40 7.71
C THR A 211 -12.79 -19.98 7.45
N CYS A 212 -12.01 -19.79 6.39
CA CYS A 212 -11.41 -18.52 6.01
C CYS A 212 -12.41 -17.56 5.37
N GLY A 213 -13.54 -18.06 4.86
CA GLY A 213 -14.43 -17.25 4.03
C GLY A 213 -13.75 -16.91 2.72
N ARG A 214 -13.78 -15.65 2.32
CA ARG A 214 -12.96 -15.15 1.20
C ARG A 214 -11.59 -14.78 1.71
N GLY A 215 -10.56 -15.40 1.16
CA GLY A 215 -9.20 -15.25 1.64
C GLY A 215 -8.15 -15.18 0.55
N VAL A 216 -6.99 -14.67 0.95
CA VAL A 216 -5.79 -14.57 0.14
C VAL A 216 -4.66 -15.26 0.87
N VAL A 217 -3.91 -16.10 0.18
CA VAL A 217 -2.61 -16.60 0.62
C VAL A 217 -1.53 -16.01 -0.25
N LEU A 218 -0.58 -15.32 0.37
CA LEU A 218 0.61 -14.81 -0.30
C LEU A 218 1.79 -15.74 -0.02
N SER A 219 2.39 -16.29 -1.07
CA SER A 219 3.63 -17.08 -0.96
C SER A 219 4.85 -16.21 -1.22
N ALA A 220 5.71 -16.07 -0.22
CA ALA A 220 6.92 -15.25 -0.28
C ALA A 220 7.90 -15.62 0.84
N ASN A 221 9.21 -15.42 0.63
CA ASN A 221 10.24 -15.56 1.67
C ASN A 221 10.19 -16.91 2.42
N GLY A 222 9.89 -18.00 1.72
CA GLY A 222 9.77 -19.35 2.29
C GLY A 222 8.54 -19.56 3.19
N ALA A 223 7.63 -18.59 3.25
CA ALA A 223 6.42 -18.60 4.07
C ALA A 223 5.15 -18.39 3.25
N ARG A 224 4.02 -18.70 3.86
CA ARG A 224 2.67 -18.38 3.40
C ARG A 224 2.03 -17.40 4.39
N PHE A 225 1.65 -16.24 3.90
CA PHE A 225 0.91 -15.23 4.67
C PHE A 225 -0.57 -15.36 4.34
N VAL A 226 -1.38 -15.69 5.34
CA VAL A 226 -2.79 -16.01 5.19
C VAL A 226 -3.62 -14.81 5.64
N TYR A 227 -4.58 -14.42 4.80
CA TYR A 227 -5.54 -13.35 5.06
C TYR A 227 -6.94 -13.93 4.89
N CYS A 228 -7.81 -13.78 5.89
CA CYS A 228 -9.17 -14.31 5.84
C CYS A 228 -10.24 -13.25 6.08
N HIS A 229 -11.50 -13.67 5.88
CA HIS A 229 -12.72 -12.94 6.13
C HIS A 229 -12.96 -11.73 5.22
N PHE A 230 -12.41 -11.70 4.01
CA PHE A 230 -12.60 -10.59 3.07
C PHE A 230 -14.08 -10.45 2.66
N SER A 231 -14.51 -9.21 2.38
CA SER A 231 -15.74 -8.94 1.65
C SER A 231 -15.52 -9.05 0.13
N GLN A 232 -14.35 -8.61 -0.33
CA GLN A 232 -13.98 -8.57 -1.74
C GLN A 232 -12.47 -8.74 -1.95
N HIS A 233 -12.08 -9.48 -2.99
CA HIS A 233 -10.70 -9.52 -3.47
C HIS A 233 -10.40 -8.34 -4.40
N ALA A 234 -9.18 -7.80 -4.32
CA ALA A 234 -8.66 -6.81 -5.27
C ALA A 234 -7.60 -7.40 -6.21
N VAL A 235 -7.31 -8.70 -6.08
CA VAL A 235 -6.33 -9.45 -6.88
C VAL A 235 -6.91 -10.78 -7.35
N ALA A 236 -6.26 -11.39 -8.34
CA ALA A 236 -6.58 -12.71 -8.85
C ALA A 236 -5.54 -13.75 -8.40
N SER A 237 -5.93 -15.02 -8.37
CA SER A 237 -4.99 -16.12 -8.11
C SER A 237 -3.91 -16.17 -9.20
N GLY A 238 -2.66 -16.42 -8.82
CA GLY A 238 -1.48 -16.38 -9.70
C GLY A 238 -0.88 -14.99 -9.92
N ALA A 239 -1.53 -13.91 -9.47
CA ALA A 239 -0.96 -12.57 -9.56
C ALA A 239 0.30 -12.42 -8.70
N THR A 240 1.29 -11.70 -9.22
CA THR A 240 2.39 -11.18 -8.40
C THR A 240 1.99 -9.84 -7.81
N VAL A 241 2.35 -9.61 -6.55
CA VAL A 241 2.07 -8.36 -5.84
C VAL A 241 3.36 -7.82 -5.22
N GLN A 242 3.38 -6.52 -4.98
CA GLN A 242 4.43 -5.84 -4.22
C GLN A 242 4.02 -5.65 -2.76
N ALA A 243 5.00 -5.46 -1.88
CA ALA A 243 4.73 -5.06 -0.49
C ALA A 243 3.88 -3.77 -0.46
N GLY A 244 2.80 -3.78 0.31
CA GLY A 244 1.87 -2.66 0.43
C GLY A 244 0.81 -2.57 -0.65
N GLN A 245 0.81 -3.48 -1.63
CA GLN A 245 -0.22 -3.50 -2.67
C GLN A 245 -1.57 -3.94 -2.10
N LEU A 246 -2.66 -3.28 -2.52
CA LEU A 246 -4.02 -3.68 -2.17
C LEU A 246 -4.31 -5.10 -2.67
N ILE A 247 -4.73 -5.99 -1.77
CA ILE A 247 -5.10 -7.39 -2.09
C ILE A 247 -6.59 -7.67 -1.84
N GLY A 248 -7.26 -6.83 -1.07
CA GLY A 248 -8.70 -6.94 -0.89
C GLY A 248 -9.24 -5.99 0.15
N TYR A 249 -10.48 -6.24 0.53
CA TYR A 249 -11.21 -5.48 1.51
C TYR A 249 -11.68 -6.42 2.61
N THR A 250 -11.43 -6.06 3.87
CA THR A 250 -11.87 -6.82 5.05
C THR A 250 -13.38 -6.98 5.06
N GLY A 251 -13.87 -7.95 5.80
CA GLY A 251 -15.28 -8.31 5.83
C GLY A 251 -15.60 -9.15 7.05
N ASN A 252 -16.61 -10.00 6.90
CA ASN A 252 -17.09 -10.91 7.94
C ASN A 252 -17.57 -12.23 7.30
N THR A 253 -16.82 -12.75 6.33
CA THR A 253 -17.18 -13.99 5.60
C THR A 253 -16.52 -15.20 6.25
N GLY A 254 -17.04 -16.41 6.03
CA GLY A 254 -16.50 -17.63 6.62
C GLY A 254 -16.85 -17.79 8.11
N ASN A 255 -15.95 -18.39 8.87
CA ASN A 255 -16.13 -18.61 10.31
C ASN A 255 -15.68 -17.38 11.08
N SER A 256 -16.55 -16.37 11.14
CA SER A 256 -16.27 -15.10 11.83
C SER A 256 -17.53 -14.60 12.53
N THR A 257 -17.40 -14.13 13.77
CA THR A 257 -18.50 -13.61 14.59
C THR A 257 -18.64 -12.09 14.49
N GLY A 258 -17.63 -11.39 13.96
CA GLY A 258 -17.65 -9.96 13.71
C GLY A 258 -16.55 -9.52 12.73
N PRO A 259 -16.70 -8.37 12.05
CA PRO A 259 -15.72 -7.93 11.07
C PRO A 259 -14.31 -7.74 11.65
N HIS A 260 -13.31 -8.37 11.00
CA HIS A 260 -11.89 -8.22 11.32
C HIS A 260 -11.02 -8.66 10.14
N LEU A 261 -9.70 -8.49 10.26
CA LEU A 261 -8.72 -9.15 9.40
C LEU A 261 -7.97 -10.22 10.19
N HIS A 262 -8.23 -11.49 9.88
CA HIS A 262 -7.37 -12.58 10.35
C HIS A 262 -6.10 -12.63 9.52
N PHE A 263 -4.95 -12.64 10.19
CA PHE A 263 -3.63 -12.70 9.58
C PHE A 263 -2.77 -13.80 10.21
N GLY A 264 -2.23 -14.68 9.38
CA GLY A 264 -1.37 -15.78 9.82
C GLY A 264 -0.07 -15.87 9.03
N VAL A 265 0.98 -16.41 9.66
CA VAL A 265 2.25 -16.74 9.01
C VAL A 265 2.46 -18.25 9.14
N LYS A 266 2.64 -18.95 8.00
CA LYS A 266 2.86 -20.40 7.97
C LYS A 266 4.14 -20.77 7.23
N ILE A 267 4.89 -21.72 7.78
CA ILE A 267 6.05 -22.35 7.13
C ILE A 267 5.77 -23.85 7.08
N GLY A 268 5.70 -24.42 5.87
CA GLY A 268 5.17 -25.77 5.71
C GLY A 268 3.73 -25.83 6.23
N SER A 269 3.45 -26.67 7.22
CA SER A 269 2.15 -26.72 7.91
C SER A 269 2.13 -25.97 9.25
N THR A 270 3.27 -25.45 9.71
CA THR A 270 3.43 -24.87 11.04
C THR A 270 3.04 -23.40 11.05
N SER A 271 2.22 -23.00 12.01
CA SER A 271 1.86 -21.59 12.25
C SER A 271 2.89 -20.90 13.15
N HIS A 272 3.17 -19.64 12.84
CA HIS A 272 4.11 -18.79 13.58
C HIS A 272 3.44 -17.48 14.01
N CYS A 273 3.87 -16.97 15.17
CA CYS A 273 3.40 -15.74 15.78
C CYS A 273 3.77 -14.52 14.93
N PRO A 274 2.79 -13.81 14.33
CA PRO A 274 3.06 -12.69 13.45
C PRO A 274 3.51 -11.41 14.19
N GLN A 275 3.25 -11.29 15.49
CA GLN A 275 3.39 -10.05 16.27
C GLN A 275 4.77 -9.39 16.10
N ARG A 276 5.88 -10.14 16.26
CA ARG A 276 7.23 -9.57 16.11
C ARG A 276 7.51 -9.04 14.71
N LEU A 277 6.99 -9.70 13.67
CA LEU A 277 7.12 -9.24 12.30
C LEU A 277 6.31 -7.95 12.10
N LEU A 278 5.06 -7.93 12.55
CA LEU A 278 4.17 -6.78 12.37
C LEU A 278 4.63 -5.56 13.18
N LEU A 279 5.05 -5.74 14.44
CA LEU A 279 5.57 -4.68 15.29
C LEU A 279 6.86 -4.09 14.74
N ALA A 280 7.78 -4.89 14.19
CA ALA A 280 8.99 -4.36 13.55
C ALA A 280 8.65 -3.47 12.35
N ILE A 281 7.72 -3.90 11.49
CA ILE A 281 7.24 -3.09 10.36
C ILE A 281 6.55 -1.82 10.87
N TYR A 282 5.71 -1.93 11.90
CA TYR A 282 5.06 -0.79 12.55
C TYR A 282 6.10 0.20 13.08
N ASP A 283 7.21 -0.27 13.66
CA ASP A 283 8.26 0.57 14.23
C ASP A 283 9.25 1.10 13.19
N GLY A 284 9.07 0.77 11.91
CA GLY A 284 9.96 1.23 10.85
C GLY A 284 11.28 0.45 10.77
N VAL A 285 11.35 -0.71 11.40
CA VAL A 285 12.54 -1.57 11.46
C VAL A 285 12.38 -2.78 10.55
N ALA A 286 13.49 -3.26 9.97
CA ALA A 286 13.47 -4.47 9.16
C ALA A 286 12.94 -5.65 10.00
N PRO A 287 11.88 -6.36 9.55
CA PRO A 287 11.32 -7.44 10.34
C PRO A 287 12.25 -8.66 10.37
N PRO A 288 12.14 -9.49 11.41
CA PRO A 288 12.81 -10.79 11.45
C PRO A 288 12.35 -11.69 10.29
N ALA A 289 13.20 -12.61 9.87
CA ALA A 289 12.83 -13.62 8.88
C ALA A 289 11.65 -14.47 9.40
N PRO A 290 10.68 -14.88 8.54
CA PRO A 290 9.55 -15.69 8.98
C PRO A 290 9.96 -16.95 9.76
N SER A 291 11.06 -17.60 9.38
CA SER A 291 11.58 -18.82 10.01
C SER A 291 12.08 -18.62 11.45
N SER A 292 12.31 -17.38 11.87
CA SER A 292 12.73 -17.04 13.23
C SER A 292 11.58 -16.63 14.15
N LEU A 293 10.35 -16.59 13.63
CA LEU A 293 9.18 -16.25 14.43
C LEU A 293 8.83 -17.39 15.40
N PRO A 294 8.38 -17.08 16.63
CA PRO A 294 7.94 -18.10 17.58
C PRO A 294 6.77 -18.91 17.04
N THR A 295 6.62 -20.16 17.47
CA THR A 295 5.47 -21.03 17.16
C THR A 295 4.48 -21.12 18.33
N SER A 296 4.68 -20.34 19.39
CA SER A 296 3.87 -20.35 20.61
C SER A 296 4.06 -19.03 21.39
N GLY A 297 3.18 -18.77 22.37
CA GLY A 297 3.26 -17.59 23.23
C GLY A 297 2.59 -16.34 22.66
N CYS A 298 1.73 -16.52 21.65
CA CYS A 298 0.92 -15.47 21.02
C CYS A 298 -0.55 -15.89 20.84
N SER A 299 -0.95 -16.90 21.62
CA SER A 299 -2.31 -17.45 21.70
C SER A 299 -2.77 -17.34 23.16
N TYR A 300 -4.08 -17.36 23.39
CA TYR A 300 -4.67 -17.44 24.73
C TYR A 300 -4.62 -18.85 25.31
#